data_AF-A0A7J2IN77-F1
#
_entry.id   AF-A0A7J2IN77-F1
#
_cell.length_a   1.000
_cell.length_b   1.000
_cell.length_c   1.000
_cell.angle_alpha   90.00
_cell.angle_beta   90.00
_cell.angle_gamma   90.00
#
_symmetry.space_group_name_H-M   'P 1'
#
loop_
_entity.id
_entity.type
_entity.pdbx_description
1 polymer ?
#
loop_
_entity_poly.entity_id
_entity_poly.type
_entity_poly.pdbx_seq_one_letter_code
_entity_poly.pdbx_strand_id
1 'polypeptide(L)'
;NMGEVSKEAKNIVEDMYFLGLDVLTALKRAVERSPSKLFAEFLEGIRVTLLSGGVLRRYLEDQTKRLMKIREEKENEFNKSLNVIGEIYVVLVVLAPLLFIVLLISLGETGGLFLPIPVVLILISYFLIPFASLLMVGLIDMSMPKEE
;
A
#
# COMPACT_ATOMS: atom_id res chain seq x y z
N ASN A 1 1.44 -8.79 16.06
CA ASN A 1 0.40 -9.19 17.03
C ASN A 1 -0.42 -10.35 16.47
N MET A 2 -0.31 -11.57 17.03
CA MET A 2 -1.20 -12.70 16.65
C MET A 2 -2.58 -12.64 17.32
N GLY A 3 -2.97 -11.49 17.90
CA GLY A 3 -4.11 -11.37 18.80
C GLY A 3 -5.43 -11.81 18.19
N GLU A 4 -5.75 -11.35 16.98
CA GLU A 4 -7.03 -11.71 16.33
C GLU A 4 -7.06 -13.16 15.84
N VAL A 5 -5.97 -13.62 15.21
CA VAL A 5 -5.87 -15.02 14.74
C VAL A 5 -5.91 -16.00 15.91
N SER A 6 -5.24 -15.66 17.02
CA SER A 6 -5.25 -16.47 18.25
C SER A 6 -6.63 -16.46 18.91
N LYS A 7 -7.32 -15.32 18.92
CA LYS A 7 -8.69 -15.22 19.43
C LYS A 7 -9.65 -16.06 18.59
N GLU A 8 -9.51 -16.03 17.27
CA GLU A 8 -10.38 -16.80 16.38
C GLU A 8 -10.07 -18.30 16.42
N ALA A 9 -8.80 -18.68 16.53
CA ALA A 9 -8.40 -20.06 16.79
C ALA A 9 -8.92 -20.58 18.14
N LYS A 10 -8.88 -19.74 19.18
CA LYS A 10 -9.48 -20.06 20.49
C LYS A 10 -10.98 -20.27 20.35
N ASN A 11 -11.69 -19.41 19.62
CA ASN A 11 -13.12 -19.57 19.40
C ASN A 11 -13.45 -20.90 18.69
N ILE A 12 -12.65 -21.31 17.70
CA ILE A 12 -12.82 -22.62 17.03
C ILE A 12 -12.65 -23.78 18.03
N VAL A 13 -11.63 -23.69 18.90
CA VAL A 13 -11.39 -24.70 19.94
C VAL A 13 -12.54 -24.73 20.95
N GLU A 14 -13.05 -23.57 21.36
CA GLU A 14 -14.19 -23.47 22.27
C GLU A 14 -15.47 -24.06 21.65
N ASP A 15 -15.70 -23.85 20.35
CA ASP A 15 -16.81 -24.48 19.62
C ASP A 15 -16.72 -26.02 19.67
N MET A 16 -15.51 -26.59 19.67
CA MET A 16 -15.34 -28.04 19.82
C MET A 16 -15.58 -28.53 21.25
N TYR A 17 -15.01 -27.86 22.26
CA TYR A 17 -15.08 -28.32 23.65
C TYR A 17 -16.40 -28.01 24.35
N PHE A 18 -16.98 -26.83 24.12
CA PHE A 18 -18.19 -26.38 24.81
C PHE A 18 -19.48 -26.70 24.05
N LEU A 19 -19.46 -26.67 22.72
CA LEU A 19 -20.64 -27.00 21.89
C LEU A 19 -20.62 -28.45 21.39
N GLY A 20 -19.52 -29.18 21.60
CA GLY A 20 -19.38 -30.58 21.18
C GLY A 20 -19.31 -30.75 19.66
N LEU A 21 -18.94 -29.70 18.92
CA LEU A 21 -18.84 -29.75 17.46
C LEU A 21 -17.58 -30.52 17.02
N ASP A 22 -17.70 -31.28 15.94
CA ASP A 22 -16.53 -31.85 15.29
C ASP A 22 -15.71 -30.74 14.59
N VAL A 23 -14.42 -31.02 14.31
CA VAL A 23 -13.48 -30.07 13.70
C VAL A 23 -14.02 -29.48 12.40
N LEU A 24 -14.71 -30.27 11.56
CA LEU A 24 -15.19 -29.81 10.26
C LEU A 24 -16.37 -28.85 10.43
N THR A 25 -17.29 -29.17 11.34
CA THR A 25 -18.42 -28.30 11.68
C THR A 25 -17.98 -27.02 12.38
N ALA A 26 -17.01 -27.11 13.30
CA ALA A 26 -16.41 -25.94 13.96
C ALA A 26 -15.71 -25.01 12.94
N LEU A 27 -14.93 -25.57 12.01
CA LEU A 27 -14.30 -24.79 10.93
C LEU A 27 -15.34 -24.13 10.02
N LYS A 28 -16.39 -24.85 9.64
CA LYS A 28 -17.48 -24.30 8.81
C LYS A 28 -18.15 -23.09 9.51
N ARG A 29 -18.43 -23.22 10.81
CA ARG A 29 -19.02 -22.14 11.61
C ARG A 29 -18.10 -20.92 11.68
N ALA A 30 -16.79 -21.14 11.81
CA ALA A 30 -15.80 -20.05 11.81
C ALA A 30 -15.66 -19.36 10.45
N VAL A 31 -15.75 -20.11 9.33
CA VAL A 31 -15.81 -19.54 7.97
C VAL A 31 -17.01 -18.61 7.83
N GLU A 32 -18.19 -19.05 8.27
CA GLU A 32 -19.43 -18.27 8.19
C GLU A 32 -19.43 -17.02 9.10
N ARG A 33 -18.68 -17.05 10.21
CA ARG A 33 -18.53 -15.92 11.13
C ARG A 33 -17.45 -14.91 10.70
N SER A 34 -16.46 -15.35 9.93
CA SER A 34 -15.27 -14.53 9.64
C SER A 34 -15.63 -13.29 8.78
N PRO A 35 -15.34 -12.06 9.25
CA PRO A 35 -15.53 -10.85 8.46
C PRO A 35 -14.49 -10.73 7.33
N SER A 36 -13.32 -11.37 7.49
CA SER A 36 -12.27 -11.38 6.48
C SER A 36 -12.51 -12.51 5.49
N LYS A 37 -12.74 -12.15 4.22
CA LYS A 37 -12.87 -13.12 3.12
C LYS A 37 -11.62 -13.99 2.97
N LEU A 38 -10.43 -13.39 3.11
CA LEU A 38 -9.17 -14.08 2.99
C LEU A 38 -8.97 -15.13 4.10
N PHE A 39 -9.37 -14.79 5.33
CA PHE A 39 -9.30 -15.72 6.46
C PHE A 39 -10.36 -16.82 6.35
N ALA A 40 -11.56 -16.49 5.88
CA ALA A 40 -12.60 -17.46 5.58
C ALA A 40 -12.14 -18.48 4.51
N GLU A 41 -11.53 -18.01 3.41
CA GLU A 41 -10.93 -18.88 2.37
C GLU A 41 -9.82 -19.78 2.94
N PHE A 42 -9.01 -19.27 3.86
CA PHE A 42 -7.98 -20.05 4.54
C PHE A 42 -8.57 -21.17 5.40
N LEU A 43 -9.55 -20.86 6.26
CA LEU A 43 -10.22 -21.88 7.08
C LEU A 43 -11.00 -22.90 6.23
N GLU A 44 -11.62 -22.45 5.13
CA GLU A 44 -12.30 -23.32 4.18
C GLU A 44 -11.34 -24.33 3.54
N GLY A 45 -10.15 -23.88 3.13
CA GLY A 45 -9.16 -24.78 2.55
C GLY A 45 -8.58 -25.77 3.56
N ILE A 46 -8.47 -25.40 4.85
CA ILE A 46 -8.18 -26.37 5.92
C ILE A 46 -9.28 -27.43 5.97
N ARG A 47 -10.56 -27.02 6.00
CA ARG A 47 -11.71 -27.93 6.07
C ARG A 47 -11.74 -28.90 4.89
N VAL A 48 -11.56 -28.40 3.67
CA VAL A 48 -11.56 -29.20 2.44
C VAL A 48 -10.38 -30.17 2.40
N THR A 49 -9.20 -29.76 2.87
CA THR A 49 -8.03 -30.64 2.94
C THR A 49 -8.26 -31.78 3.93
N LEU A 50 -8.86 -31.49 5.09
CA LEU A 50 -9.24 -32.53 6.07
C LEU A 50 -10.32 -33.47 5.53
N LEU A 51 -11.36 -32.94 4.89
CA LEU A 51 -12.46 -33.72 4.30
C LEU A 51 -11.98 -34.70 3.22
N SER A 52 -11.01 -34.29 2.41
CA SER A 52 -10.47 -35.10 1.31
C SER A 52 -9.36 -36.08 1.75
N GLY A 53 -8.97 -36.07 3.03
CA GLY A 53 -7.82 -36.84 3.52
C GLY A 53 -6.47 -36.35 2.99
N GLY A 54 -6.40 -35.10 2.53
CA GLY A 54 -5.20 -34.49 1.97
C GLY A 54 -4.17 -34.11 3.04
N VAL A 55 -2.98 -33.71 2.58
CA VAL A 55 -1.87 -33.33 3.46
C VAL A 55 -1.99 -31.86 3.87
N LEU A 56 -2.49 -31.61 5.08
CA LEU A 56 -2.68 -30.26 5.62
C LEU A 56 -1.39 -29.41 5.60
N ARG A 57 -0.24 -30.02 5.91
CA ARG A 57 1.06 -29.34 5.86
C ARG A 57 1.33 -28.70 4.49
N ARG A 58 1.04 -29.44 3.41
CA ARG A 58 1.26 -28.95 2.04
C ARG A 58 0.33 -27.77 1.73
N TYR A 59 -0.94 -27.86 2.14
CA TYR A 59 -1.88 -26.75 2.00
C TYR A 59 -1.39 -25.48 2.72
N LEU A 60 -0.93 -25.61 3.96
CA LEU A 60 -0.42 -24.47 4.75
C LEU A 60 0.84 -23.85 4.13
N GLU A 61 1.76 -24.68 3.62
CA GLU A 61 2.95 -24.22 2.90
C GLU A 61 2.57 -23.45 1.62
N ASP A 62 1.61 -23.96 0.84
CA ASP A 62 1.15 -23.33 -0.38
C ASP A 62 0.39 -22.01 -0.11
N GLN A 63 -0.47 -21.97 0.92
CA GLN A 63 -1.14 -20.74 1.34
C GLN A 63 -0.15 -19.70 1.86
N THR A 64 0.88 -20.11 2.60
CA THR A 64 1.92 -19.20 3.08
C THR A 64 2.63 -18.55 1.90
N LYS A 65 3.05 -19.33 0.90
CA LYS A 65 3.67 -18.82 -0.33
C LYS A 65 2.73 -17.87 -1.08
N ARG A 66 1.44 -18.21 -1.19
CA ARG A 66 0.44 -17.35 -1.82
C ARG A 66 0.31 -16.01 -1.10
N LEU A 67 0.23 -16.01 0.23
CA LEU A 67 0.10 -14.80 1.03
C LEU A 67 1.36 -13.93 0.96
N MET A 68 2.54 -14.55 0.98
CA MET A 68 3.82 -13.84 0.77
C MET A 68 3.86 -13.18 -0.61
N LYS A 69 3.44 -13.90 -1.66
CA LYS A 69 3.37 -13.34 -3.02
C LYS A 69 2.40 -12.16 -3.12
N ILE A 70 1.21 -12.26 -2.51
CA ILE A 70 0.25 -11.14 -2.47
C ILE A 70 0.85 -9.92 -1.75
N ARG A 71 1.62 -10.13 -0.68
CA ARG A 71 2.31 -9.02 0.01
C ARG A 71 3.38 -8.38 -0.87
N GLU A 72 4.21 -9.20 -1.51
CA GLU A 72 5.23 -8.73 -2.44
C GLU A 72 4.62 -7.98 -3.64
N GLU A 73 3.49 -8.46 -4.16
CA GLU A 73 2.74 -7.77 -5.23
C GLU A 73 2.24 -6.39 -4.77
N LYS A 74 1.65 -6.30 -3.57
CA LYS A 74 1.20 -5.02 -3.00
C LYS A 74 2.35 -4.04 -2.76
N GLU A 75 3.48 -4.53 -2.26
CA GLU A 75 4.68 -3.71 -2.06
C GLU A 75 5.22 -3.20 -3.40
N ASN A 76 5.26 -4.06 -4.42
CA ASN A 76 5.67 -3.69 -5.77
C ASN A 76 4.71 -2.69 -6.42
N GLU A 77 3.40 -2.83 -6.22
CA GLU A 77 2.41 -1.85 -6.67
C GLU A 77 2.61 -0.50 -6.00
N PHE A 78 2.83 -0.48 -4.69
CA PHE A 78 3.13 0.75 -3.95
C PHE A 78 4.42 1.42 -4.44
N ASN A 79 5.50 0.66 -4.64
CA ASN A 79 6.75 1.17 -5.20
C ASN A 79 6.58 1.71 -6.63
N LYS A 80 5.77 1.07 -7.46
CA LYS A 80 5.43 1.57 -8.80
C LYS A 80 4.70 2.91 -8.70
N SER A 81 3.75 3.07 -7.79
CA SER A 81 3.06 4.34 -7.55
C SER A 81 4.03 5.43 -7.11
N LEU A 82 4.94 5.14 -6.17
CA LEU A 82 5.98 6.09 -5.74
C LEU A 82 6.91 6.49 -6.88
N ASN A 83 7.25 5.55 -7.77
CA ASN A 83 8.10 5.84 -8.92
C ASN A 83 7.42 6.83 -9.91
N VAL A 84 6.14 6.61 -10.23
CA VAL A 84 5.36 7.52 -11.10
C VAL A 84 5.25 8.91 -10.46
N ILE A 85 4.97 8.96 -9.16
CA ILE A 85 4.92 10.17 -8.36
C ILE A 85 6.28 10.92 -8.39
N GLY A 86 7.38 10.20 -8.25
CA GLY A 86 8.74 10.74 -8.34
C GLY A 86 9.09 11.27 -9.73
N GLU A 87 8.68 10.58 -10.79
CA GLU A 87 8.88 11.03 -12.18
C GLU A 87 8.16 12.36 -12.43
N ILE A 88 6.89 12.47 -12.03
CA ILE A 88 6.11 13.70 -12.13
C ILE A 88 6.79 14.84 -11.37
N TYR A 89 7.32 14.57 -10.18
CA TYR A 89 8.06 15.56 -9.39
C TYR A 89 9.29 16.09 -10.14
N VAL A 90 10.12 15.20 -10.70
CA VAL A 90 11.31 15.62 -11.45
C VAL A 90 10.92 16.43 -12.69
N VAL A 91 9.88 16.04 -13.43
CA VAL A 91 9.44 16.75 -14.63
C VAL A 91 8.85 18.13 -14.30
N LEU A 92 7.91 18.21 -13.37
CA LEU A 92 7.14 19.43 -13.12
C LEU A 92 7.80 20.39 -12.13
N VAL A 93 8.50 19.87 -11.12
CA VAL A 93 9.06 20.70 -10.03
C VAL A 93 10.53 21.02 -10.26
N VAL A 94 11.27 20.15 -10.96
CA VAL A 94 12.69 20.37 -11.23
C VAL A 94 12.91 20.82 -12.66
N LEU A 95 12.57 20.00 -13.66
CA LEU A 95 12.89 20.26 -15.06
C LEU A 95 12.13 21.46 -15.62
N ALA A 96 10.82 21.57 -15.39
CA ALA A 96 10.04 22.68 -15.94
C ALA A 96 10.48 24.05 -15.40
N PRO A 97 10.71 24.26 -14.09
CA PRO A 97 11.23 25.52 -13.58
C PRO A 97 12.67 25.79 -14.06
N LEU A 98 13.52 24.78 -14.17
CA LEU A 98 14.87 24.95 -14.72
C LEU A 98 14.83 25.43 -16.18
N LEU A 99 14.02 24.80 -17.03
CA LEU A 99 13.84 25.26 -18.41
C LEU A 99 13.30 26.69 -18.45
N PHE A 100 12.32 27.00 -17.61
CA PHE A 100 11.76 28.34 -17.52
C PHE A 100 12.79 29.38 -17.08
N ILE A 101 13.63 29.06 -16.09
CA ILE A 101 14.74 29.91 -15.63
C ILE A 101 15.72 30.17 -16.79
N VAL A 102 16.12 29.13 -17.53
CA VAL A 102 17.03 29.28 -18.69
C VAL A 102 16.42 30.20 -19.75
N LEU A 103 15.12 30.02 -20.06
CA LEU A 103 14.41 30.89 -21.01
C LEU A 103 14.37 32.34 -20.52
N LEU A 104 14.05 32.58 -19.25
CA LEU A 104 14.02 33.93 -18.67
C LEU A 104 15.38 34.62 -18.73
N ILE A 105 16.46 33.89 -18.40
CA ILE A 105 17.83 34.43 -18.49
C ILE A 105 18.17 34.76 -19.94
N SER A 106 17.78 33.91 -20.90
CA SER A 106 18.06 34.12 -22.32
C SER A 106 17.37 35.36 -22.92
N LEU A 107 16.19 35.73 -22.40
CA LEU A 107 15.44 36.89 -22.86
C LEU A 107 16.08 38.23 -22.42
N GLY A 108 16.92 38.20 -21.38
CA GLY A 108 17.48 39.41 -20.77
C GLY A 108 16.39 40.38 -20.28
N GLU A 109 16.76 41.60 -19.89
CA GLU A 109 15.80 42.58 -19.33
C GLU A 109 14.74 43.10 -20.33
N THR A 110 14.85 42.73 -21.60
CA THR A 110 13.99 43.19 -22.71
C THR A 110 12.61 42.52 -22.74
N GLY A 111 12.35 41.54 -21.86
CA GLY A 111 11.17 40.66 -21.90
C GLY A 111 9.82 41.29 -21.50
N GLY A 112 9.76 42.56 -21.10
CA GLY A 112 8.49 43.25 -20.80
C GLY A 112 7.68 42.67 -19.64
N LEU A 113 8.32 41.94 -18.72
CA LEU A 113 7.67 41.36 -17.55
C LEU A 113 7.25 42.44 -16.54
N PHE A 114 6.11 42.23 -15.88
CA PHE A 114 5.61 43.09 -14.79
C PHE A 114 6.58 43.20 -13.60
N LEU A 115 7.37 42.15 -13.37
CA LEU A 115 8.38 42.12 -12.32
C LEU A 115 9.79 41.99 -12.93
N PRO A 116 10.82 42.59 -12.30
CA PRO A 116 12.20 42.39 -12.72
C PRO A 116 12.55 40.90 -12.72
N ILE A 117 13.27 40.44 -13.75
CA ILE A 117 13.67 39.03 -13.90
C ILE A 117 14.38 38.49 -12.66
N PRO A 118 15.34 39.21 -12.02
CA PRO A 118 15.97 38.72 -10.79
C PRO A 118 14.96 38.42 -9.67
N VAL A 119 13.88 39.22 -9.55
CA VAL A 119 12.82 39.00 -8.57
C VAL A 119 12.02 37.74 -8.91
N VAL A 120 11.66 37.54 -10.18
CA VAL A 120 10.94 36.34 -10.63
C VAL A 120 11.76 35.07 -10.38
N LEU A 121 13.06 35.10 -10.65
CA LEU A 121 13.96 33.98 -10.37
C LEU A 121 14.01 33.64 -8.87
N ILE A 122 14.12 34.66 -7.99
CA ILE A 122 14.09 34.46 -6.54
C ILE A 122 12.76 33.82 -6.12
N LEU A 123 11.62 34.29 -6.63
CA LEU A 123 10.32 33.73 -6.30
C LEU A 123 10.20 32.25 -6.72
N ILE A 124 10.68 31.89 -7.90
CA ILE A 124 10.64 30.51 -8.36
C ILE A 124 11.55 29.64 -7.48
N SER A 125 12.81 30.05 -7.27
CA SER A 125 13.80 29.23 -6.57
C SER A 125 13.54 29.11 -5.08
N TYR A 126 13.12 30.18 -4.41
CA TYR A 126 12.97 30.21 -2.95
C TYR A 126 11.54 30.00 -2.46
N PHE A 127 10.53 30.15 -3.33
CA PHE A 127 9.14 29.95 -2.94
C PHE A 127 8.46 28.85 -3.74
N LEU A 128 8.43 28.94 -5.07
CA LEU A 128 7.67 27.99 -5.91
C LEU A 128 8.18 26.56 -5.75
N ILE A 129 9.49 26.34 -5.94
CA ILE A 129 10.10 25.01 -5.86
C ILE A 129 9.94 24.43 -4.44
N PRO A 130 10.34 25.13 -3.35
CA PRO A 130 10.17 24.58 -2.00
C PRO A 130 8.71 24.31 -1.64
N PHE A 131 7.78 25.18 -2.04
CA PHE A 131 6.35 24.97 -1.80
C PHE A 131 5.83 23.73 -2.54
N ALA A 132 6.19 23.57 -3.81
CA ALA A 132 5.84 22.39 -4.58
C ALA A 132 6.45 21.12 -3.98
N SER A 133 7.69 21.17 -3.48
CA SER A 133 8.32 20.05 -2.75
C SER A 133 7.59 19.70 -1.47
N LEU A 134 7.12 20.69 -0.68
CA LEU A 134 6.32 20.45 0.52
C LEU A 134 4.97 19.80 0.20
N LEU A 135 4.29 20.27 -0.84
CA LEU A 135 3.06 19.64 -1.32
C LEU A 135 3.31 18.18 -1.73
N MET A 136 4.43 17.91 -2.37
CA MET A 136 4.81 16.56 -2.79
C MET A 136 5.01 15.62 -1.60
N VAL A 137 5.72 16.08 -0.56
CA VAL A 137 5.90 15.32 0.68
C VAL A 137 4.55 15.01 1.31
N GLY A 138 3.64 15.99 1.38
CA GLY A 138 2.29 15.77 1.90
C GLY A 138 1.49 14.75 1.08
N LEU A 139 1.61 14.79 -0.25
CA LEU A 139 0.94 13.83 -1.14
C LEU A 139 1.46 12.40 -0.92
N ILE A 140 2.77 12.24 -0.74
CA ILE A 140 3.38 10.94 -0.45
C ILE A 140 2.89 10.42 0.91
N ASP A 141 2.90 11.26 1.93
CA ASP A 141 2.43 10.91 3.29
C ASP A 141 0.96 10.46 3.30
N MET A 142 0.10 11.15 2.54
CA MET A 142 -1.30 10.75 2.36
C MET A 142 -1.47 9.45 1.56
N SER A 143 -0.53 9.14 0.68
CA SER A 143 -0.56 7.95 -0.18
C SER A 143 0.08 6.73 0.47
N MET A 144 0.82 6.91 1.58
CA MET A 144 1.39 5.79 2.32
C MET A 144 0.25 4.91 2.86
N PRO A 145 0.24 3.60 2.52
CA PRO A 145 -0.68 2.66 3.11
C PRO A 145 -0.46 2.68 4.62
N LYS A 146 -1.53 2.94 5.39
CA LYS A 146 -1.48 2.82 6.84
C LYS A 146 -1.13 1.37 7.18
N GLU A 147 -0.02 1.17 7.89
CA GLU A 147 0.30 -0.13 8.46
C GLU A 147 -0.80 -0.48 9.48
N GLU A 148 -1.60 -1.52 9.17
CA GLU A 148 -2.37 -2.28 10.16
C GLU A 148 -1.53 -3.41 10.74
#